data_AF-A0A1H4LQJ2-F1
#
_entry.id   AF-A0A1H4LQJ2-F1
#
_cell.length_a   1.000
_cell.length_b   1.000
_cell.length_c   1.000
_cell.angle_alpha   90.00
_cell.angle_beta   90.00
_cell.angle_gamma   90.00
#
_symmetry.space_group_name_H-M   'P 1'
#
loop_
_entity.id
_entity.type
_entity.pdbx_description
1 polymer ?
#
loop_
_entity_poly.entity_id
_entity_poly.type
_entity_poly.pdbx_seq_one_letter_code
_entity_poly.pdbx_strand_id
1 'polypeptide(L)' 'MTILRRKTKIRGRPMKAIDLNFTCDQCNKQRAHGNHEKCSRARQALMAELRAREKQ' A
#
# COMPACT_ATOMS: atom_id res chain seq x y z
N MET A 1 28.55 15.73 -15.03
CA MET A 1 27.76 16.45 -14.00
C MET A 1 27.16 15.45 -13.03
N THR A 2 27.78 15.25 -11.87
CA THR A 2 27.20 14.41 -10.81
C THR A 2 26.24 15.27 -10.00
N ILE A 3 24.94 15.03 -10.15
CA ILE A 3 23.92 15.70 -9.35
C ILE A 3 24.06 15.18 -7.91
N LEU A 4 24.76 15.94 -7.07
CA LEU A 4 24.84 15.73 -5.62
C LEU A 4 23.42 15.89 -5.03
N ARG A 5 22.62 14.81 -5.05
CA ARG A 5 21.32 14.77 -4.37
C ARG A 5 21.57 14.93 -2.87
N ARG A 6 21.11 16.06 -2.28
CA ARG A 6 21.12 16.27 -0.83
C ARG A 6 20.40 15.09 -0.16
N LYS A 7 21.11 14.32 0.66
CA LYS A 7 20.48 13.28 1.50
C LYS A 7 19.58 13.97 2.52
N THR A 8 18.28 13.78 2.39
CA THR A 8 17.29 14.27 3.35
C THR A 8 17.55 13.60 4.71
N LYS A 9 17.78 14.42 5.75
CA LYS A 9 17.99 13.97 7.12
C LYS A 9 16.74 14.30 7.95
N ILE A 10 16.25 13.33 8.71
CA ILE A 10 15.19 13.55 9.70
C ILE A 10 15.86 13.47 11.08
N ARG A 11 15.76 14.55 11.88
CA ARG A 11 16.36 14.64 13.24
C ARG A 11 17.85 14.27 13.29
N GLY A 12 18.64 14.75 12.33
CA GLY A 12 20.09 14.53 12.27
C GLY A 12 20.53 13.16 11.75
N ARG A 13 19.61 12.22 11.53
CA ARG A 13 19.91 10.90 10.95
C ARG A 13 19.50 10.84 9.48
N PRO A 14 20.23 10.09 8.63
CA PRO A 14 19.79 9.84 7.25
C PRO A 14 18.42 9.14 7.28
N MET A 15 17.52 9.58 6.41
CA MET A 15 16.22 8.92 6.26
C MET A 15 16.46 7.46 5.85
N LYS A 16 15.92 6.50 6.61
CA LYS A 16 15.89 5.10 6.18
C LYS A 16 14.91 4.98 5.01
N ALA A 17 15.23 4.10 4.06
CA ALA A 17 14.26 3.69 3.06
C ALA A 17 13.03 3.15 3.80
N ILE A 18 11.85 3.66 3.46
CA ILE A 18 10.61 3.12 3.99
C ILE A 18 10.27 1.95 3.08
N ASP A 19 10.37 0.72 3.60
CA ASP A 19 9.93 -0.49 2.90
C ASP A 19 8.40 -0.53 2.86
N LEU A 20 7.81 0.41 2.11
CA LEU A 20 6.39 0.37 1.80
C LEU A 20 6.15 -0.74 0.78
N ASN A 21 5.27 -1.67 1.12
CA ASN A 21 4.81 -2.63 0.14
C ASN A 21 4.01 -1.91 -0.96
N PHE A 22 4.66 -1.75 -2.11
CA PHE A 22 4.08 -1.08 -3.27
C PHE A 22 3.10 -1.96 -4.03
N THR A 23 2.96 -3.23 -3.65
CA THR A 23 2.02 -4.17 -4.27
C THR A 23 0.67 -4.17 -3.57
N CYS A 24 -0.38 -4.38 -4.35
CA CYS A 24 -1.74 -4.56 -3.85
C CYS A 24 -1.97 -6.02 -3.49
N ASP A 25 -2.48 -6.29 -2.30
CA ASP A 25 -2.80 -7.62 -1.76
C ASP A 25 -3.88 -8.37 -2.55
N GLN A 26 -4.79 -7.63 -3.18
CA GLN A 26 -5.92 -8.23 -3.92
C GLN A 26 -5.57 -8.62 -5.35
N CYS A 27 -4.76 -7.82 -6.03
CA CYS A 27 -4.46 -8.02 -7.46
C CYS A 27 -2.99 -8.27 -7.75
N ASN A 28 -2.11 -8.26 -6.74
CA ASN A 28 -0.65 -8.40 -6.84
C ASN A 28 0.02 -7.44 -7.83
N LYS A 29 -0.69 -6.40 -8.28
CA LYS A 29 -0.15 -5.34 -9.12
C LYS A 29 0.41 -4.22 -8.27
N GLN A 30 1.37 -3.48 -8.81
CA GLN A 30 1.81 -2.24 -8.20
C GLN A 30 0.62 -1.30 -8.00
N ARG A 31 0.61 -0.59 -6.86
CA ARG A 31 -0.44 0.36 -6.50
C ARG A 31 -0.58 1.50 -7.53
N ALA A 32 0.45 1.80 -8.31
CA ALA A 32 0.38 2.80 -9.38
C ALA A 32 -0.42 2.35 -10.64
N HIS A 33 -0.54 1.04 -10.90
CA HIS A 33 -1.05 0.52 -12.18
C HIS A 33 -2.33 -0.34 -12.04
N GLY A 34 -2.77 -0.63 -10.81
CA GLY A 34 -3.96 -1.42 -10.55
C GLY A 34 -5.26 -0.61 -10.54
N ASN A 35 -6.39 -1.26 -10.88
CA ASN A 35 -7.72 -0.68 -10.63
C ASN A 35 -8.13 -1.00 -9.18
N HIS A 36 -7.90 -0.04 -8.29
CA HIS A 36 -8.15 -0.21 -6.85
C HIS A 36 -9.58 0.01 -6.42
N GLU A 37 -10.42 0.59 -7.28
CA GLU A 37 -11.85 0.71 -7.03
C GLU A 37 -12.49 -0.69 -7.01
N LYS A 38 -12.14 -1.52 -8.01
CA LYS A 38 -12.54 -2.94 -8.05
C LYS A 38 -12.01 -3.72 -6.84
N CYS A 39 -10.74 -3.53 -6.49
CA CYS A 39 -10.13 -4.18 -5.32
C CYS A 39 -10.80 -3.76 -4.01
N SER A 40 -11.21 -2.49 -3.88
CA SER A 40 -11.94 -1.97 -2.73
C SER A 40 -13.31 -2.63 -2.61
N ARG A 41 -14.05 -2.75 -3.72
CA ARG A 41 -15.37 -3.40 -3.74
C ARG A 41 -15.28 -4.88 -3.36
N ALA A 42 -14.27 -5.59 -3.86
CA ALA A 42 -14.03 -6.99 -3.48
C ALA A 42 -13.77 -7.14 -1.97
N ARG A 43 -12.98 -6.24 -1.38
CA ARG A 43 -12.77 -6.21 0.08
C ARG A 43 -14.04 -5.97 0.86
N GLN A 44 -14.89 -5.04 0.40
CA GLN A 44 -16.16 -4.76 1.07
C GLN A 44 -17.09 -5.97 1.05
N ALA A 45 -17.17 -6.69 -0.07
CA ALA A 45 -17.95 -7.91 -0.18
C ALA A 45 -17.45 -8.99 0.79
N LEU A 46 -16.14 -9.28 0.78
CA LEU A 46 -15.53 -10.29 1.65
C LEU A 46 -15.73 -9.94 3.14
N MET A 47 -15.58 -8.66 3.51
CA MET A 47 -15.83 -8.19 4.88
C MET A 47 -17.32 -8.19 5.25
N ALA A 48 -18.24 -8.08 4.28
CA ALA A 48 -19.66 -8.21 4.53
C ALA A 48 -20.04 -9.68 4.80
N GLU A 49 -19.47 -10.62 4.02
CA GLU A 49 -19.64 -12.06 4.23
C GLU A 49 -19.11 -12.51 5.59
N LEU A 50 -17.90 -12.07 5.97
CA LEU A 50 -17.33 -12.37 7.29
C LEU A 50 -18.23 -11.86 8.42
N ARG A 51 -18.68 -10.61 8.34
CA ARG A 51 -19.58 -10.02 9.34
C ARG A 51 -20.95 -10.71 9.41
N ALA A 52 -21.44 -11.25 8.30
CA ALA A 52 -22.69 -12.02 8.28
C ALA A 52 -22.53 -13.41 8.92
N ARG A 53 -21.32 -13.99 8.88
CA ARG A 53 -20.98 -15.24 9.57
C ARG A 53 -20.77 -15.03 11.07
N GLU A 54 -20.17 -13.91 11.48
CA GLU A 54 -19.96 -13.57 12.89
C GLU A 54 -21.26 -13.21 13.64
N LYS A 55 -22.31 -12.82 12.93
CA LYS A 55 -23.62 -12.46 13.50
C LYS A 55 -24.62 -13.62 13.58
N GLN A 56 -24.27 -14.79 13.05
CA GLN A 56 -25.03 -16.04 13.23
C GLN A 56 -24.59 -16.73 14.51
#